data_AF-X1PAD2-F1
#
_entry.id   AF-X1PAD2-F1
#
_cell.length_a   1.000
_cell.length_b   1.000
_cell.length_c   1.000
_cell.angle_alpha   90.00
_cell.angle_beta   90.00
_cell.angle_gamma   90.00
#
_symmetry.space_group_name_H-M   'P 1'
#
loop_
_entity.id
_entity.type
_entity.pdbx_description
1 polymer ?
#
loop_
_entity_poly.entity_id
_entity_poly.type
_entity_poly.pdbx_seq_one_letter_code
_entity_poly.pdbx_strand_id
1 'polypeptide(L)'
;TGFDIAAKKVYGKSFSGLFAEWQQFEENRFAHWEMEGKRVTEKGWYISSLISNGNKLYFVRSQPVKLDAFYHKNIIQIVELEPSSEKENTIVTLNSSITTPLRIYNNNLFYTTLEIKRGMANVWLNSFGATSVLHRRNLLTNEDKILLTDDIRAFCVLPDNSILYIKIRFYT
;
A
#
# COMPACT_ATOMS: atom_id res chain seq x y z
N THR A 1 8.53 -37.21 11.23
CA THR A 1 7.13 -36.71 11.23
C THR A 1 6.33 -37.47 10.17
N GLY A 2 4.99 -37.37 10.15
CA GLY A 2 4.17 -38.08 9.15
C GLY A 2 4.53 -37.72 7.70
N PHE A 3 4.95 -36.48 7.45
CA PHE A 3 5.42 -36.00 6.14
C PHE A 3 6.65 -36.76 5.61
N ASP A 4 7.62 -37.07 6.47
CA ASP A 4 8.81 -37.83 6.05
C ASP A 4 8.49 -39.28 5.67
N ILE A 5 7.54 -39.91 6.37
CA ILE A 5 7.15 -41.29 6.09
C ILE A 5 6.46 -41.37 4.73
N ALA A 6 5.54 -40.44 4.44
CA ALA A 6 4.87 -40.36 3.15
C ALA A 6 5.86 -40.04 2.01
N ALA A 7 6.75 -39.06 2.21
CA ALA A 7 7.76 -38.67 1.23
C ALA A 7 8.71 -39.83 0.89
N LYS A 8 9.19 -40.56 1.90
CA LYS A 8 10.04 -41.73 1.69
C LYS A 8 9.31 -42.85 0.96
N LYS A 9 8.03 -43.06 1.26
CA LYS A 9 7.22 -44.11 0.62
C LYS A 9 6.98 -43.86 -0.87
N VAL A 10 6.72 -42.60 -1.25
CA VAL A 10 6.36 -42.25 -2.64
C VAL A 10 7.59 -41.89 -3.48
N TYR A 11 8.55 -41.18 -2.90
CA TYR A 11 9.68 -40.57 -3.62
C TYR A 11 11.05 -41.08 -3.16
N GLY A 12 11.10 -41.99 -2.17
CA GLY A 12 12.36 -42.57 -1.69
C GLY A 12 13.25 -41.63 -0.86
N LYS A 13 12.82 -40.38 -0.60
CA LYS A 13 13.60 -39.36 0.10
C LYS A 13 12.83 -38.77 1.28
N SER A 14 13.54 -38.21 2.27
CA SER A 14 12.89 -37.41 3.31
C SER A 14 12.28 -36.15 2.70
N PHE A 15 11.30 -35.56 3.40
CA PHE A 15 10.72 -34.30 2.98
C PHE A 15 11.77 -33.19 2.91
N SER A 16 12.71 -33.16 3.86
CA SER A 16 13.85 -32.23 3.84
C SER A 16 14.73 -32.39 2.59
N GLY A 17 14.95 -33.63 2.13
CA GLY A 17 15.73 -33.90 0.92
C GLY A 17 15.00 -33.45 -0.34
N LEU A 18 13.70 -33.72 -0.43
CA LEU A 18 12.87 -33.23 -1.55
C LEU A 18 12.79 -31.71 -1.58
N PHE A 19 12.69 -31.06 -0.42
CA PHE A 19 12.66 -29.60 -0.34
C PHE A 19 13.99 -28.98 -0.78
N ALA A 20 15.13 -29.54 -0.36
CA ALA A 20 16.44 -29.08 -0.80
C ALA A 20 16.63 -29.24 -2.32
N GLU A 21 16.17 -30.35 -2.90
CA GLU A 21 16.21 -30.56 -4.35
C GLU A 21 15.33 -29.58 -5.11
N TRP A 22 14.14 -29.29 -4.59
CA TRP A 22 13.27 -28.27 -5.16
C TRP A 22 13.91 -26.88 -5.10
N GLN A 23 14.51 -26.49 -3.96
CA GLN A 23 15.23 -25.22 -3.84
C GLN A 23 16.35 -25.11 -4.87
N GLN A 24 17.20 -26.14 -4.98
CA GLN A 24 18.30 -26.15 -5.94
C GLN A 24 17.80 -26.11 -7.39
N PHE A 25 16.69 -26.78 -7.69
CA PHE A 25 16.05 -26.70 -9.01
C PHE A 25 15.58 -25.28 -9.34
N GLU A 26 14.89 -24.60 -8.40
CA GLU A 26 14.43 -23.23 -8.60
C GLU A 26 15.59 -22.24 -8.71
N GLU A 27 16.62 -22.37 -7.86
CA GLU A 27 17.84 -21.54 -7.95
C GLU A 27 18.51 -21.68 -9.31
N ASN A 28 18.66 -22.90 -9.82
CA ASN A 28 19.24 -23.14 -11.14
C ASN A 28 18.35 -22.59 -12.28
N ARG A 29 17.03 -22.76 -12.16
CA ARG A 29 16.06 -22.29 -13.15
C ARG A 29 16.09 -20.76 -13.31
N PHE A 30 16.34 -20.03 -12.23
CA PHE A 30 16.38 -18.57 -12.20
C PHE A 30 17.80 -18.00 -12.08
N ALA A 31 18.85 -18.81 -12.22
CA ALA A 31 20.25 -18.37 -12.06
C ALA A 31 20.66 -17.26 -13.03
N HIS A 32 20.02 -17.19 -14.20
CA HIS A 32 20.24 -16.15 -15.22
C HIS A 32 19.09 -15.15 -15.31
N TRP A 33 18.12 -15.23 -14.41
CA TRP A 33 17.03 -14.28 -14.37
C TRP A 33 17.51 -13.02 -13.64
N GLU A 34 17.39 -11.88 -14.33
CA GLU A 34 17.63 -10.58 -13.74
C GLU A 34 16.34 -9.76 -13.81
N MET A 35 16.04 -9.06 -12.71
CA MET A 35 14.98 -8.07 -12.72
C MET A 35 15.52 -6.80 -13.36
N GLU A 36 14.90 -6.36 -14.47
CA GLU A 36 15.23 -5.07 -15.06
C GLU A 36 14.96 -3.94 -14.07
N GLY A 37 15.94 -3.05 -13.93
CA GLY A 37 15.88 -1.88 -13.05
C GLY A 37 16.76 -1.99 -11.82
N LYS A 38 16.78 -0.91 -11.03
CA LYS A 38 17.53 -0.82 -9.78
C LYS A 38 16.56 -0.98 -8.61
N ARG A 39 16.87 -1.87 -7.68
CA ARG A 39 16.15 -1.95 -6.40
C ARG A 39 16.25 -0.59 -5.69
N VAL A 40 15.10 0.03 -5.41
CA VAL A 40 15.04 1.38 -4.84
C VAL A 40 14.88 1.38 -3.32
N THR A 41 14.49 0.25 -2.73
CA THR A 41 14.43 0.07 -1.28
C THR A 41 14.52 -1.41 -0.91
N GLU A 42 15.07 -1.69 0.28
CA GLU A 42 15.06 -3.03 0.84
C GLU A 42 13.78 -3.35 1.64
N LYS A 43 13.01 -2.32 1.98
CA LYS A 43 11.79 -2.42 2.78
C LYS A 43 10.63 -2.83 1.87
N GLY A 44 10.39 -4.14 1.73
CA GLY A 44 9.36 -4.64 0.80
C GLY A 44 7.94 -4.71 1.39
N TRP A 45 7.83 -5.04 2.68
CA TRP A 45 6.52 -5.28 3.29
C TRP A 45 5.86 -3.96 3.66
N TYR A 46 4.54 -3.87 3.47
CA TYR A 46 3.71 -2.74 3.85
C TYR A 46 3.95 -1.43 3.07
N ILE A 47 4.55 -1.52 1.87
CA ILE A 47 4.61 -0.41 0.92
C ILE A 47 3.54 -0.58 -0.16
N SER A 48 2.90 0.51 -0.57
CA SER A 48 1.92 0.53 -1.66
C SER A 48 1.90 1.86 -2.39
N SER A 49 1.20 1.91 -3.52
CA SER A 49 0.94 3.13 -4.27
C SER A 49 2.19 3.94 -4.65
N LEU A 50 3.21 3.26 -5.16
CA LEU A 50 4.42 3.88 -5.68
C LEU A 50 4.10 4.71 -6.93
N ILE A 51 4.50 5.98 -6.92
CA ILE A 51 4.44 6.89 -8.06
C ILE A 51 5.74 7.70 -8.17
N SER A 52 6.06 8.17 -9.36
CA SER A 52 7.20 9.05 -9.63
C SER A 52 6.75 10.47 -9.96
N ASN A 53 7.52 11.47 -9.53
CA ASN A 53 7.36 12.85 -9.98
C ASN A 53 8.73 13.54 -10.03
N GLY A 54 9.20 13.84 -11.25
CA GLY A 54 10.58 14.28 -11.49
C GLY A 54 11.58 13.21 -11.03
N ASN A 55 12.61 13.63 -10.29
CA ASN A 55 13.65 12.73 -9.77
C ASN A 55 13.26 12.05 -8.45
N LYS A 56 12.02 12.23 -7.98
CA LYS A 56 11.57 11.72 -6.69
C LYS A 56 10.53 10.64 -6.83
N LEU A 57 10.50 9.74 -5.86
CA LEU A 57 9.47 8.72 -5.69
C LEU A 57 8.58 9.08 -4.51
N TYR A 58 7.31 8.71 -4.60
CA TYR A 58 6.34 8.85 -3.53
C TYR A 58 5.63 7.53 -3.33
N PHE A 59 5.47 7.10 -2.10
CA PHE A 59 4.78 5.87 -1.77
C PHE A 59 4.08 5.94 -0.42
N VAL A 60 3.15 5.02 -0.21
CA VAL A 60 2.49 4.81 1.08
C VAL A 60 3.22 3.71 1.82
N ARG A 61 3.60 3.95 3.07
CA ARG A 61 4.15 2.97 4.00
C ARG A 61 3.21 2.78 5.18
N SER A 62 2.87 1.54 5.49
CA SER A 62 2.20 1.17 6.74
C SER A 62 3.24 0.61 7.71
N GLN A 63 3.26 1.12 8.94
CA GLN A 63 4.17 0.66 9.97
C GLN A 63 3.39 0.31 11.25
N PRO A 64 3.53 -0.92 11.78
CA PRO A 64 3.00 -1.23 13.10
C PRO A 64 3.85 -0.52 14.16
N VAL A 65 3.18 0.27 15.00
CA VAL A 65 3.75 0.91 16.18
C VAL A 65 3.23 0.18 17.40
N LYS A 66 4.14 -0.43 18.16
CA LYS A 66 3.80 -1.05 19.44
C LYS A 66 3.50 0.06 20.44
N LEU A 67 2.33 -0.03 21.06
CA LEU A 67 1.88 0.92 22.08
C LEU A 67 1.93 0.27 23.47
N ASP A 68 1.68 -1.04 23.55
CA ASP A 68 1.76 -1.81 24.79
C ASP A 68 2.05 -3.29 24.48
N ALA A 69 2.12 -4.16 25.50
CA ALA A 69 2.40 -5.58 25.40
C ALA A 69 1.49 -6.32 24.41
N PHE A 70 0.20 -5.96 24.36
CA PHE A 70 -0.80 -6.60 23.51
C PHE A 70 -1.44 -5.65 22.50
N TYR A 71 -0.94 -4.42 22.38
CA TYR A 71 -1.55 -3.39 21.55
C TYR A 71 -0.54 -2.82 20.56
N HIS A 72 -0.92 -2.89 19.28
CA HIS A 72 -0.21 -2.26 18.18
C HIS A 72 -1.19 -1.40 17.39
N LYS A 73 -0.70 -0.29 16.85
CA LYS A 73 -1.45 0.56 15.93
C LYS A 73 -0.67 0.66 14.63
N ASN A 74 -1.35 0.47 13.50
CA ASN A 74 -0.75 0.77 12.21
C ASN A 74 -0.79 2.28 11.97
N ILE A 75 0.38 2.88 11.79
CA ILE A 75 0.52 4.24 11.32
C ILE A 75 0.77 4.19 9.81
N ILE A 76 0.05 5.02 9.08
CA ILE A 76 0.20 5.15 7.64
C ILE A 76 1.01 6.42 7.36
N GLN A 77 1.99 6.32 6.48
CA GLN A 77 2.84 7.43 6.08
C GLN A 77 2.85 7.55 4.57
N ILE A 78 2.79 8.78 4.06
CA ILE A 78 3.16 9.08 2.68
C ILE A 78 4.60 9.57 2.71
N VAL A 79 5.49 8.87 2.01
CA VAL A 79 6.93 9.07 2.03
C VAL A 79 7.38 9.55 0.66
N GLU A 80 8.22 10.58 0.65
CA GLU A 80 9.02 11.01 -0.48
C GLU A 80 10.40 10.38 -0.37
N LEU A 81 10.93 9.85 -1.47
CA LEU A 81 12.26 9.25 -1.56
C LEU A 81 13.02 9.86 -2.73
N GLU A 82 14.25 10.32 -2.43
CA GLU A 82 15.24 10.72 -3.43
C GLU A 82 16.11 9.50 -3.78
N PRO A 83 15.93 8.85 -4.94
CA PRO A 83 16.60 7.58 -5.26
C PRO A 83 18.12 7.71 -5.39
N SER A 84 18.61 8.91 -5.70
CA SER A 84 20.05 9.17 -5.86
C SER A 84 20.81 9.16 -4.53
N SER A 85 20.16 9.54 -3.44
CA SER A 85 20.76 9.64 -2.09
C SER A 85 20.13 8.70 -1.08
N GLU A 86 19.09 7.97 -1.47
CA GLU A 86 18.26 7.11 -0.61
C GLU A 86 17.62 7.85 0.58
N LYS A 87 17.56 9.19 0.51
CA LYS A 87 16.98 10.02 1.55
C LYS A 87 15.46 9.94 1.50
N GLU A 88 14.87 9.47 2.59
CA GLU A 88 13.42 9.45 2.81
C GLU A 88 12.97 10.68 3.62
N ASN A 89 11.87 11.31 3.21
CA ASN A 89 11.15 12.32 3.97
C ASN A 89 9.69 11.90 4.13
N THR A 90 9.15 11.91 5.35
CA THR A 90 7.72 11.67 5.56
C THR A 90 6.94 12.95 5.29
N ILE A 91 6.06 12.92 4.29
CA ILE A 91 5.25 14.06 3.83
C ILE A 91 3.95 14.17 4.62
N VAL A 92 3.34 13.03 4.93
CA VAL A 92 2.09 12.95 5.70
C VAL A 92 2.17 11.76 6.65
N THR A 93 1.72 11.94 7.89
CA THR A 93 1.47 10.86 8.85
C THR A 93 -0.03 10.79 9.15
N LEU A 94 -0.62 9.60 9.01
CA LEU A 94 -2.05 9.36 9.08
C LEU A 94 -2.36 8.25 10.08
N ASN A 95 -3.51 8.39 10.72
CA ASN A 95 -4.08 7.37 11.62
C ASN A 95 -5.13 6.48 10.92
N SER A 96 -5.40 6.74 9.64
CA SER A 96 -6.37 6.03 8.82
C SER A 96 -5.71 5.53 7.53
N SER A 97 -6.29 4.48 6.97
CA SER A 97 -5.81 3.86 5.73
C SER A 97 -6.04 4.76 4.52
N ILE A 98 -5.12 4.67 3.55
CA ILE A 98 -5.32 5.21 2.22
C ILE A 98 -6.27 4.29 1.44
N THR A 99 -7.30 4.83 0.79
CA THR A 99 -8.33 4.03 0.10
C THR A 99 -8.13 3.91 -1.40
N THR A 100 -7.29 4.75 -2.00
CA THR A 100 -7.00 4.78 -3.43
C THR A 100 -5.54 5.12 -3.71
N PRO A 101 -4.96 4.73 -4.85
CA PRO A 101 -3.58 5.09 -5.16
C PRO A 101 -3.36 6.61 -5.27
N LEU A 102 -2.20 7.07 -4.79
CA LEU A 102 -1.70 8.44 -4.86
C LEU A 102 -1.71 8.98 -6.29
N ARG A 103 -1.91 10.30 -6.41
CA ARG A 103 -1.73 11.06 -7.66
C ARG A 103 -0.94 12.32 -7.40
N ILE A 104 -0.08 12.71 -8.33
CA ILE A 104 0.56 14.03 -8.31
C ILE A 104 0.21 14.77 -9.60
N TYR A 105 -0.22 16.01 -9.46
CA TYR A 105 -0.47 16.91 -10.57
C TYR A 105 -0.20 18.36 -10.15
N ASN A 106 0.54 19.11 -10.98
CA ASN A 106 0.87 20.53 -10.73
C ASN A 106 1.35 20.83 -9.29
N ASN A 107 2.37 20.11 -8.81
CA ASN A 107 2.92 20.22 -7.44
C ASN A 107 1.92 19.93 -6.30
N ASN A 108 0.79 19.31 -6.61
CA ASN A 108 -0.18 18.85 -5.61
C ASN A 108 -0.18 17.33 -5.54
N LEU A 109 -0.05 16.81 -4.33
CA LEU A 109 -0.27 15.41 -4.00
C LEU A 109 -1.74 15.23 -3.62
N PHE A 110 -2.40 14.29 -4.26
CA PHE A 110 -3.76 13.89 -3.98
C PHE A 110 -3.76 12.49 -3.39
N TYR A 111 -4.48 12.33 -2.29
CA TYR A 111 -4.61 11.07 -1.58
C TYR A 111 -5.96 11.01 -0.88
N THR A 112 -6.46 9.79 -0.69
CA THR A 112 -7.71 9.57 0.04
C THR A 112 -7.46 8.98 1.41
N THR A 113 -8.25 9.34 2.41
CA THR A 113 -8.25 8.69 3.72
C THR A 113 -9.58 8.01 4.00
N LEU A 114 -9.56 6.91 4.75
CA LEU A 114 -10.78 6.25 5.22
C LEU A 114 -11.32 6.97 6.46
N GLU A 115 -12.59 7.34 6.44
CA GLU A 115 -13.29 7.88 7.60
C GLU A 115 -14.49 6.99 7.95
N ILE A 116 -14.66 6.70 9.24
CA ILE A 116 -15.80 5.93 9.74
C ILE A 116 -16.90 6.91 10.15
N LYS A 117 -18.06 6.79 9.51
CA LYS A 117 -19.22 7.65 9.73
C LYS A 117 -20.40 6.87 10.28
N ARG A 118 -21.12 7.46 11.23
CA ARG A 118 -22.39 6.94 11.76
C ARG A 118 -23.59 7.43 10.92
N GLY A 119 -24.66 6.64 10.88
CA GLY A 119 -25.89 6.95 10.14
C GLY A 119 -25.98 6.31 8.75
N MET A 120 -25.13 5.33 8.48
CA MET A 120 -25.17 4.51 7.26
C MET A 120 -26.19 3.38 7.42
N ALA A 121 -26.77 2.92 6.32
CA ALA A 121 -27.73 1.80 6.29
C ALA A 121 -27.04 0.42 6.48
N ASN A 122 -26.19 0.31 7.48
CA ASN A 122 -25.41 -0.89 7.77
C ASN A 122 -25.82 -1.49 9.11
N VAL A 123 -26.76 -2.43 9.07
CA VAL A 123 -27.30 -3.09 10.28
C VAL A 123 -26.21 -3.90 11.00
N TRP A 124 -25.32 -4.55 10.25
CA TRP A 124 -24.24 -5.37 10.80
C TRP A 124 -23.19 -4.57 11.57
N LEU A 125 -22.94 -3.33 11.16
CA LEU A 125 -21.99 -2.42 11.80
C LEU A 125 -22.68 -1.33 12.62
N ASN A 126 -23.87 -1.58 13.21
CA ASN A 126 -24.56 -0.62 14.09
C ASN A 126 -24.73 0.78 13.47
N SER A 127 -25.12 0.82 12.20
CA SER A 127 -25.24 2.04 11.38
C SER A 127 -23.92 2.79 11.11
N PHE A 128 -22.76 2.17 11.34
CA PHE A 128 -21.48 2.69 10.90
C PHE A 128 -21.15 2.21 9.48
N GLY A 129 -20.57 3.10 8.69
CA GLY A 129 -19.98 2.77 7.39
C GLY A 129 -18.69 3.55 7.20
N ALA A 130 -17.96 3.20 6.14
CA ALA A 130 -16.71 3.83 5.82
C ALA A 130 -16.86 4.65 4.53
N THR A 131 -16.45 5.92 4.58
CA THR A 131 -16.41 6.84 3.44
C THR A 131 -14.96 7.20 3.14
N SER A 132 -14.69 7.73 1.95
CA SER A 132 -13.38 8.28 1.60
C SER A 132 -13.38 9.81 1.66
N VAL A 133 -12.30 10.39 2.18
CA VAL A 133 -12.03 11.83 2.16
C VAL A 133 -10.89 12.08 1.19
N LEU A 134 -11.10 12.87 0.14
CA LEU A 134 -10.06 13.25 -0.81
C LEU A 134 -9.33 14.51 -0.33
N HIS A 135 -8.03 14.40 -0.17
CA HIS A 135 -7.12 15.48 0.19
C HIS A 135 -6.34 15.97 -1.03
N ARG A 136 -5.96 17.24 -0.97
CA ARG A 136 -4.96 17.87 -1.84
C ARG A 136 -3.93 18.57 -0.96
N ARG A 137 -2.70 18.07 -1.01
CA ARG A 137 -1.55 18.66 -0.36
C ARG A 137 -0.66 19.35 -1.38
N ASN A 138 -0.41 20.64 -1.20
CA ASN A 138 0.59 21.34 -1.98
C ASN A 138 1.99 20.93 -1.50
N LEU A 139 2.81 20.39 -2.40
CA LEU A 139 4.15 19.87 -2.09
C LEU A 139 5.19 20.98 -1.86
N LEU A 140 4.92 22.21 -2.28
CA LEU A 140 5.79 23.37 -2.07
C LEU A 140 5.48 24.06 -0.73
N THR A 141 4.20 24.28 -0.44
CA THR A 141 3.77 25.05 0.75
C THR A 141 3.40 24.17 1.95
N ASN A 142 3.28 22.86 1.76
CA ASN A 142 2.77 21.90 2.74
C ASN A 142 1.32 22.12 3.18
N GLU A 143 0.59 23.03 2.52
CA GLU A 143 -0.82 23.27 2.77
C GLU A 143 -1.64 22.03 2.37
N ASP A 144 -2.45 21.51 3.29
CA ASP A 144 -3.37 20.39 3.06
C ASP A 144 -4.82 20.87 3.06
N LYS A 145 -5.60 20.46 2.05
CA LYS A 145 -7.03 20.77 1.94
C LYS A 145 -7.84 19.53 1.66
N ILE A 146 -8.97 19.40 2.33
CA ILE A 146 -10.02 18.47 1.95
C ILE A 146 -10.74 19.04 0.72
N LEU A 147 -10.86 18.24 -0.34
CA LEU A 147 -11.58 18.61 -1.54
C LEU A 147 -13.03 18.14 -1.50
N LEU A 148 -13.24 16.88 -1.12
CA LEU A 148 -14.58 16.29 -1.00
C LEU A 148 -14.55 15.03 -0.13
N THR A 149 -15.72 14.66 0.38
CA THR A 149 -15.97 13.41 1.10
C THR A 149 -17.09 12.65 0.38
N ASP A 150 -16.81 11.43 -0.08
CA ASP A 150 -17.77 10.55 -0.76
C ASP A 150 -17.29 9.09 -0.70
N ASP A 151 -18.08 8.14 -1.18
CA ASP A 151 -17.73 6.71 -1.26
C ASP A 151 -16.82 6.43 -2.47
N ILE A 152 -15.70 7.16 -2.55
CA ILE A 152 -14.74 7.12 -3.65
C ILE A 152 -14.07 5.74 -3.74
N ARG A 153 -14.13 5.13 -4.92
CA ARG A 153 -13.39 3.89 -5.26
C ARG A 153 -12.15 4.14 -6.09
N ALA A 154 -12.20 5.14 -6.95
CA ALA A 154 -11.09 5.57 -7.77
C ALA A 154 -11.30 7.03 -8.15
N PHE A 155 -10.21 7.75 -8.38
CA PHE A 155 -10.24 9.11 -8.90
C PHE A 155 -9.11 9.35 -9.90
N CYS A 156 -9.28 10.40 -10.70
CA CYS A 156 -8.31 10.94 -11.62
C CYS A 156 -8.34 12.47 -11.53
N VAL A 157 -7.18 13.10 -11.70
CA VAL A 157 -7.04 14.56 -11.80
C VAL A 157 -6.94 14.90 -13.28
N LEU A 158 -7.86 15.72 -13.79
CA LEU A 158 -7.91 16.13 -15.18
C LEU A 158 -6.97 17.34 -15.44
N PRO A 159 -6.59 17.63 -16.70
CA PRO A 159 -5.67 18.72 -17.02
C PRO A 159 -6.11 20.12 -16.57
N ASP A 160 -7.42 20.32 -16.40
CA ASP A 160 -8.01 21.56 -15.88
C ASP A 160 -8.05 21.62 -14.34
N ASN A 161 -7.37 20.69 -13.66
CA ASN A 161 -7.39 20.43 -12.21
C ASN A 161 -8.75 19.93 -11.67
N SER A 162 -9.73 19.60 -12.52
CA SER A 162 -10.97 18.98 -12.04
C SER A 162 -10.74 17.53 -11.60
N ILE A 163 -11.61 17.02 -10.74
CA ILE A 163 -11.54 15.65 -10.21
C ILE A 163 -12.65 14.82 -10.84
N LEU A 164 -12.27 13.80 -11.61
CA LEU A 164 -13.16 12.74 -12.03
C LEU A 164 -13.05 11.60 -11.02
N TYR A 165 -14.17 11.14 -10.46
CA TYR A 165 -14.16 10.04 -9.51
C TYR A 165 -15.33 9.07 -9.71
N ILE A 166 -15.10 7.82 -9.34
CA ILE A 166 -16.12 6.77 -9.32
C ILE A 166 -16.52 6.56 -7.86
N LYS A 167 -17.83 6.59 -7.60
CA LYS A 167 -18.40 6.26 -6.29
C LYS A 167 -19.13 4.93 -6.31
N ILE A 168 -19.17 4.27 -5.16
CA ILE A 168 -20.05 3.12 -4.97
C ILE A 168 -21.49 3.63 -5.05
N ARG A 169 -22.32 2.97 -5.85
CA ARG A 169 -23.77 3.09 -5.73
C ARG A 169 -24.29 1.82 -5.11
N PHE A 170 -24.92 1.94 -3.95
CA PHE A 170 -25.78 0.89 -3.44
C PHE A 170 -27.13 1.05 -4.15
N TYR A 171 -27.51 0.07 -4.96
CA TYR A 171 -28.90 -0.03 -5.43
C TYR A 171 -29.73 -0.47 -4.22
N THR A 172 -30.60 0.41 -3.75
CA THR A 172 -31.69 0.09 -2.83
C THR A 172 -32.93 -0.26 -3.62
#